data_AF-A0A0Q8P0S9-F1
#
_entry.id   AF-A0A0Q8P0S9-F1
#
_cell.length_a   1.000
_cell.length_b   1.000
_cell.length_c   1.000
_cell.angle_alpha   90.00
_cell.angle_beta   90.00
_cell.angle_gamma   90.00
#
_symmetry.space_group_name_H-M   'P 1'
#
loop_
_entity.id
_entity.type
_entity.pdbx_description
1 polymer ?
#
loop_
_entity_poly.entity_id
_entity_poly.type
_entity_poly.pdbx_seq_one_letter_code
_entity_poly.pdbx_strand_id
1 'polypeptide(L)'
;MQTSGADIAGIPLRLTQSVHLFGQLPSTFNDAPSDEAEWQTWLQAAGAVEAAHRSTIAWLRSRMPSYPQLPAPQLTPGTALTTTEYTYRLVWQPGERAAGLQRQDVPPVGRLLQATPAQACTLAESARALAAAFQTSEEWQQLEATRAQLDEEALIALRQARGRLKERLAPEAIDAHEPKLALARHNYRCTVLAEELETLTGPAQHFADAFHRADMLIETAASDVFGQLAIYGLPIQLGKVTNIDLEPGTPRRAHFTPENDLWLETGELVQIDDPLVDDTCLLTGMTINFGFGQEPSRMTAQILPGTRSLWKPSPSG
;
A
#
# COMPACT_ATOMS: atom_id res chain seq x y z
N MET A 1 15.80 -13.96 -33.45
CA MET A 1 15.69 -14.44 -32.06
C MET A 1 14.98 -13.34 -31.29
N GLN A 2 13.72 -13.53 -30.91
CA GLN A 2 13.01 -12.61 -30.02
C GLN A 2 13.50 -12.87 -28.60
N THR A 3 14.12 -11.86 -27.98
CA THR A 3 14.43 -11.85 -26.55
C THR A 3 13.11 -11.80 -25.79
N SER A 4 12.75 -12.89 -25.10
CA SER A 4 11.62 -12.93 -24.19
C SER A 4 12.02 -12.32 -22.85
N GLY A 5 11.80 -11.02 -22.69
CA GLY A 5 11.81 -10.38 -21.38
C GLY A 5 10.42 -10.47 -20.75
N ALA A 6 10.35 -10.72 -19.43
CA ALA A 6 9.14 -10.49 -18.66
C ALA A 6 9.27 -9.14 -17.96
N ASP A 7 8.37 -8.22 -18.25
CA ASP A 7 8.21 -7.00 -17.46
C ASP A 7 7.33 -7.33 -16.27
N ILE A 8 7.93 -7.33 -15.09
CA ILE A 8 7.27 -7.59 -13.82
C ILE A 8 7.17 -6.24 -13.11
N ALA A 9 6.12 -5.51 -13.45
CA ALA A 9 5.58 -4.49 -12.56
C ALA A 9 4.67 -5.20 -11.55
N GLY A 10 5.09 -5.21 -10.30
CA GLY A 10 4.44 -5.97 -9.24
C GLY A 10 4.11 -5.07 -8.07
N ILE A 11 3.03 -5.39 -7.38
CA ILE A 11 2.66 -4.71 -6.15
C ILE A 11 3.32 -5.43 -4.99
N PRO A 12 3.91 -4.70 -4.02
CA PRO A 12 4.53 -5.29 -2.85
C PRO A 12 3.65 -6.38 -2.25
N LEU A 13 4.25 -7.48 -1.79
CA LEU A 13 3.54 -8.40 -0.92
C LEU A 13 3.00 -7.62 0.30
N ARG A 14 1.67 -7.59 0.44
CA ARG A 14 0.99 -6.82 1.49
C ARG A 14 0.54 -7.76 2.60
N LEU A 15 0.95 -7.44 3.82
CA LEU A 15 0.61 -8.20 5.03
C LEU A 15 -0.92 -8.38 5.22
N THR A 16 -1.74 -7.53 4.59
CA THR A 16 -3.21 -7.58 4.66
C THR A 16 -3.89 -8.46 3.61
N GLN A 17 -3.17 -9.14 2.73
CA GLN A 17 -3.80 -9.89 1.62
C GLN A 17 -3.43 -11.37 1.61
N SER A 18 -2.48 -11.80 2.44
CA SER A 18 -1.81 -13.08 2.21
C SER A 18 -2.05 -14.11 3.31
N VAL A 19 -2.17 -13.75 4.60
CA VAL A 19 -2.24 -14.75 5.70
C VAL A 19 -3.42 -15.70 5.54
N HIS A 20 -4.59 -15.19 5.16
CA HIS A 20 -5.76 -16.04 4.91
C HIS A 20 -5.57 -17.01 3.74
N LEU A 21 -4.74 -16.66 2.73
CA LEU A 21 -4.38 -17.54 1.61
C LEU A 21 -3.40 -18.63 2.07
N PHE A 22 -2.47 -18.28 2.96
CA PHE A 22 -1.55 -19.26 3.56
C PHE A 22 -2.32 -20.34 4.34
N GLY A 23 -3.41 -20.00 5.02
CA GLY A 23 -4.29 -20.98 5.69
C GLY A 23 -4.84 -22.09 4.78
N GLN A 24 -4.83 -21.90 3.45
CA GLN A 24 -5.30 -22.89 2.47
C GLN A 24 -4.17 -23.74 1.85
N LEU A 25 -2.89 -23.32 2.02
CA LEU A 25 -1.74 -23.94 1.36
C LEU A 25 -1.38 -25.37 1.79
N PRO A 26 -1.58 -25.83 3.05
CA PRO A 26 -1.26 -27.21 3.43
C PRO A 26 -2.00 -28.26 2.58
N SER A 27 -3.11 -27.87 1.95
CA SER A 27 -3.87 -28.73 1.05
C SER A 27 -3.44 -28.68 -0.42
N THR A 28 -2.55 -27.74 -0.80
CA THR A 28 -2.28 -27.39 -2.21
C THR A 28 -0.83 -27.67 -2.64
N PHE A 29 0.13 -27.69 -1.72
CA PHE A 29 1.55 -27.91 -2.04
C PHE A 29 2.13 -29.03 -1.15
N ASN A 30 2.81 -30.00 -1.78
CA ASN A 30 3.42 -31.17 -1.12
C ASN A 30 4.61 -30.83 -0.19
N ASP A 31 5.06 -29.57 -0.18
CA ASP A 31 6.17 -29.06 0.65
C ASP A 31 5.69 -28.26 1.88
N ALA A 32 4.43 -28.43 2.29
CA ALA A 32 3.90 -27.82 3.50
C ALA A 32 4.70 -28.24 4.75
N PRO A 33 4.85 -27.36 5.76
CA PRO A 33 5.62 -27.66 6.96
C PRO A 33 5.17 -28.97 7.59
N SER A 34 6.15 -29.78 8.00
CA SER A 34 5.96 -31.17 8.41
C SER A 34 5.16 -31.33 9.72
N ASP A 35 4.94 -30.22 10.45
CA ASP A 35 4.22 -30.17 11.72
C ASP A 35 3.03 -29.19 11.65
N GLU A 36 1.83 -29.75 11.67
CA GLU A 36 0.56 -29.01 11.70
C GLU A 36 0.47 -28.07 12.93
N ALA A 37 1.02 -28.46 14.08
CA ALA A 37 0.96 -27.62 15.28
C ALA A 37 1.83 -26.38 15.16
N GLU A 38 3.01 -26.52 14.55
CA GLU A 38 3.91 -25.41 14.23
C GLU A 38 3.25 -24.47 13.20
N TRP A 39 2.63 -25.04 12.16
CA TRP A 39 1.91 -24.28 11.15
C TRP A 39 0.75 -23.46 11.73
N GLN A 40 -0.09 -24.07 12.58
CA GLN A 40 -1.20 -23.38 13.23
C GLN A 40 -0.70 -22.28 14.17
N THR A 41 0.40 -22.52 14.88
CA THR A 41 1.04 -21.51 15.74
C THR A 41 1.51 -20.32 14.89
N TRP A 42 2.15 -20.59 13.75
CA TRP A 42 2.55 -19.55 12.81
C TRP A 42 1.34 -18.78 12.24
N LEU A 43 0.28 -19.47 11.81
CA LEU A 43 -0.94 -18.83 11.29
C LEU A 43 -1.60 -17.91 12.32
N GLN A 44 -1.64 -18.32 13.59
CA GLN A 44 -2.17 -17.49 14.67
C GLN A 44 -1.32 -16.23 14.89
N ALA A 45 0.00 -16.38 14.91
CA ALA A 45 0.91 -15.24 15.03
C ALA A 45 0.79 -14.28 13.83
N ALA A 46 0.82 -14.81 12.62
CA ALA A 46 0.66 -14.04 11.38
C ALA A 46 -0.69 -13.32 11.34
N GLY A 47 -1.78 -13.99 11.75
CA GLY A 47 -3.11 -13.39 11.83
C GLY A 47 -3.20 -12.26 12.87
N ALA A 48 -2.52 -12.39 14.01
CA ALA A 48 -2.44 -11.32 15.00
C ALA A 48 -1.68 -10.10 14.47
N VAL A 49 -0.58 -10.31 13.74
CA VAL A 49 0.19 -9.23 13.08
C VAL A 49 -0.65 -8.57 11.99
N GLU A 50 -1.35 -9.34 11.14
CA GLU A 50 -2.26 -8.79 10.13
C GLU A 50 -3.38 -7.96 10.77
N ALA A 51 -4.02 -8.46 11.83
CA ALA A 51 -5.08 -7.74 12.53
C ALA A 51 -4.57 -6.44 13.16
N ALA A 52 -3.38 -6.47 13.76
CA ALA A 52 -2.71 -5.30 14.33
C ALA A 52 -2.38 -4.25 13.26
N HIS A 53 -1.85 -4.70 12.12
CA HIS A 53 -1.54 -3.86 10.98
C HIS A 53 -2.79 -3.17 10.40
N ARG A 54 -3.84 -3.94 10.11
CA ARG A 54 -5.14 -3.41 9.64
C ARG A 54 -5.74 -2.42 10.62
N SER A 55 -5.69 -2.72 11.92
CA SER A 55 -6.18 -1.82 12.97
C SER A 55 -5.41 -0.50 13.02
N THR A 56 -4.10 -0.55 12.76
CA THR A 56 -3.25 0.65 12.66
C THR A 56 -3.65 1.48 11.46
N ILE A 57 -3.80 0.88 10.28
CA ILE A 57 -4.25 1.57 9.05
C ILE A 57 -5.61 2.24 9.26
N ALA A 58 -6.59 1.50 9.78
CA ALA A 58 -7.93 2.02 10.01
C ALA A 58 -7.92 3.18 11.02
N TRP A 59 -7.09 3.09 12.07
CA TRP A 59 -6.90 4.17 13.04
C TRP A 59 -6.21 5.40 12.42
N LEU A 60 -5.18 5.22 11.58
CA LEU A 60 -4.54 6.32 10.85
C LEU A 60 -5.54 7.03 9.92
N ARG A 61 -6.31 6.27 9.14
CA ARG A 61 -7.42 6.79 8.32
C ARG A 61 -8.45 7.55 9.14
N SER A 62 -8.68 7.15 10.40
CA SER A 62 -9.59 7.86 11.30
C SER A 62 -9.16 9.28 11.66
N ARG A 63 -7.89 9.61 11.43
CA ARG A 63 -7.33 10.96 11.62
C ARG A 63 -7.52 11.87 10.41
N MET A 64 -7.96 11.34 9.26
CA MET A 64 -8.14 12.14 8.05
C MET A 64 -9.23 13.21 8.27
N PRO A 65 -9.09 14.40 7.67
CA PRO A 65 -10.12 15.42 7.70
C PRO A 65 -11.47 14.86 7.27
N SER A 66 -12.51 15.11 8.07
CA SER A 66 -13.90 14.65 7.82
C SER A 66 -14.17 13.16 7.94
N TYR A 67 -13.23 12.37 8.44
CA TYR A 67 -13.59 11.03 8.90
C TYR A 67 -14.64 11.13 10.02
N PRO A 68 -15.70 10.28 10.02
CA PRO A 68 -15.97 9.17 9.10
C PRO A 68 -16.82 9.53 7.86
N GLN A 69 -17.26 10.78 7.74
CA GLN A 69 -18.18 11.26 6.71
C GLN A 69 -17.45 11.83 5.48
N LEU A 70 -16.46 11.09 4.97
CA LEU A 70 -15.69 11.47 3.78
C LEU A 70 -16.58 11.42 2.52
N PRO A 71 -16.78 12.53 1.79
CA PRO A 71 -17.59 12.56 0.58
C PRO A 71 -16.86 11.98 -0.66
N ALA A 72 -15.67 11.41 -0.49
CA ALA A 72 -14.82 10.87 -1.57
C ALA A 72 -15.54 9.79 -2.43
N PRO A 73 -15.66 9.98 -3.76
CA PRO A 73 -16.23 8.99 -4.67
C PRO A 73 -15.46 7.66 -4.69
N GLN A 74 -14.16 7.71 -4.42
CA GLN A 74 -13.30 6.54 -4.29
C GLN A 74 -13.72 5.59 -3.15
N LEU A 75 -14.55 6.04 -2.19
CA LEU A 75 -15.11 5.23 -1.12
C LEU A 75 -16.53 4.71 -1.41
N THR A 76 -16.97 4.76 -2.67
CA THR A 76 -18.23 4.15 -3.11
C THR A 76 -18.10 2.63 -3.13
N PRO A 77 -19.11 1.86 -2.65
CA PRO A 77 -19.08 0.39 -2.72
C PRO A 77 -18.74 -0.12 -4.12
N GLY A 78 -17.90 -1.15 -4.20
CA GLY A 78 -17.49 -1.79 -5.45
C GLY A 78 -16.24 -1.19 -6.09
N THR A 79 -15.77 -0.03 -5.63
CA THR A 79 -14.47 0.53 -6.02
C THR A 79 -13.30 -0.32 -5.52
N ALA A 80 -12.10 -0.11 -6.08
CA ALA A 80 -10.88 -0.78 -5.65
C ALA A 80 -10.56 -0.58 -4.14
N LEU A 81 -11.06 0.49 -3.51
CA LEU A 81 -10.88 0.76 -2.07
C LEU A 81 -11.96 0.14 -1.18
N THR A 82 -13.02 -0.45 -1.71
CA THR A 82 -14.15 -0.96 -0.89
C THR A 82 -14.65 -2.33 -1.31
N THR A 83 -14.08 -2.90 -2.37
CA THR A 83 -14.41 -4.25 -2.83
C THR A 83 -13.95 -5.30 -1.82
N THR A 84 -14.67 -6.42 -1.77
CA THR A 84 -14.27 -7.64 -1.04
C THR A 84 -13.56 -8.64 -1.96
N GLU A 85 -13.54 -8.37 -3.25
CA GLU A 85 -12.79 -9.16 -4.23
C GLU A 85 -11.31 -8.76 -4.26
N TYR A 86 -10.54 -9.51 -5.05
CA TYR A 86 -9.16 -9.16 -5.36
C TYR A 86 -9.02 -7.70 -5.81
N THR A 87 -8.08 -7.02 -5.18
CA THR A 87 -7.68 -5.67 -5.54
C THR A 87 -6.27 -5.44 -5.08
N TYR A 88 -5.58 -4.61 -5.83
CA TYR A 88 -4.23 -4.20 -5.52
C TYR A 88 -4.14 -3.18 -4.39
N ARG A 89 -5.26 -2.59 -3.95
CA ARG A 89 -5.31 -1.52 -2.96
C ARG A 89 -5.52 -2.02 -1.54
N LEU A 90 -5.11 -1.23 -0.55
CA LEU A 90 -5.52 -1.45 0.84
C LEU A 90 -6.99 -1.05 1.00
N VAL A 91 -7.87 -2.04 0.98
CA VAL A 91 -9.31 -1.78 1.11
C VAL A 91 -9.66 -1.17 2.47
N TRP A 92 -10.69 -0.34 2.47
CA TRP A 92 -11.42 0.10 3.64
C TRP A 92 -12.42 -0.99 4.00
N GLN A 93 -12.18 -1.69 5.11
CA GLN A 93 -13.05 -2.80 5.51
C GLN A 93 -14.46 -2.32 5.87
N PRO A 94 -15.49 -3.16 5.61
CA PRO A 94 -16.83 -2.92 6.12
C PRO A 94 -16.79 -2.68 7.63
N GLY A 95 -17.42 -1.58 8.07
CA GLY A 95 -17.52 -1.25 9.49
C GLY A 95 -16.37 -0.43 10.07
N GLU A 96 -15.24 -0.24 9.38
CA GLU A 96 -14.13 0.61 9.89
C GLU A 96 -14.63 2.00 10.29
N ARG A 97 -15.39 2.65 9.40
CA ARG A 97 -15.96 3.99 9.62
C ARG A 97 -17.00 4.05 10.73
N ALA A 98 -17.60 2.91 11.10
CA ALA A 98 -18.57 2.80 12.17
C ALA A 98 -17.93 2.43 13.52
N ALA A 99 -16.66 1.99 13.53
CA ALA A 99 -15.97 1.48 14.72
C ALA A 99 -15.56 2.58 15.73
N GLY A 100 -15.85 3.85 15.45
CA GLY A 100 -15.58 4.96 16.37
C GLY A 100 -14.09 5.21 16.59
N LEU A 101 -13.22 4.79 15.66
CA LEU A 101 -11.77 4.88 15.77
C LEU A 101 -11.28 6.31 15.99
N GLN A 102 -11.99 7.32 15.47
CA GLN A 102 -11.70 8.74 15.66
C GLN A 102 -11.74 9.18 17.13
N ARG A 103 -12.42 8.41 17.99
CA ARG A 103 -12.53 8.66 19.44
C ARG A 103 -11.46 7.94 20.24
N GLN A 104 -10.67 7.06 19.62
CA GLN A 104 -9.58 6.34 20.26
C GLN A 104 -8.30 7.18 20.16
N ASP A 105 -7.57 7.27 21.27
CA ASP A 105 -6.31 7.99 21.35
C ASP A 105 -5.17 7.23 20.65
N VAL A 106 -5.19 5.90 20.71
CA VAL A 106 -4.17 5.02 20.12
C VAL A 106 -4.84 3.79 19.50
N PRO A 107 -4.22 3.15 18.49
CA PRO A 107 -4.79 1.94 17.90
C PRO A 107 -4.72 0.76 18.90
N PRO A 108 -5.63 -0.24 18.80
CA PRO A 108 -5.70 -1.36 19.75
C PRO A 108 -4.58 -2.43 19.57
N VAL A 109 -3.46 -2.06 18.95
CA VAL A 109 -2.33 -2.92 18.54
C VAL A 109 -1.73 -3.68 19.71
N GLY A 110 -1.45 -3.01 20.83
CA GLY A 110 -0.80 -3.64 21.99
C GLY A 110 -1.60 -4.83 22.54
N ARG A 111 -2.94 -4.78 22.48
CA ARG A 111 -3.80 -5.89 22.87
C ARG A 111 -3.73 -7.05 21.87
N LEU A 112 -3.76 -6.73 20.58
CA LEU A 112 -3.72 -7.73 19.50
C LEU A 112 -2.40 -8.51 19.50
N LEU A 113 -1.28 -7.82 19.78
CA LEU A 113 0.05 -8.41 19.83
C LEU A 113 0.44 -8.93 21.22
N GLN A 114 -0.46 -8.91 22.20
CA GLN A 114 -0.19 -9.31 23.59
C GLN A 114 1.05 -8.61 24.18
N ALA A 115 1.23 -7.33 23.83
CA ALA A 115 2.38 -6.54 24.22
C ALA A 115 2.43 -6.34 25.74
N THR A 116 3.64 -6.39 26.32
CA THR A 116 3.88 -5.95 27.69
C THR A 116 3.51 -4.47 27.86
N PRO A 117 3.27 -3.97 29.09
CA PRO A 117 2.94 -2.57 29.33
C PRO A 117 3.97 -1.58 28.73
N ALA A 118 5.25 -1.92 28.82
CA ALA A 118 6.33 -1.10 28.24
C ALA A 118 6.24 -1.06 26.70
N GLN A 119 6.10 -2.22 26.05
CA GLN A 119 5.91 -2.30 24.60
C GLN A 119 4.64 -1.57 24.14
N ALA A 120 3.53 -1.71 24.88
CA ALA A 120 2.28 -1.02 24.57
C ALA A 120 2.45 0.51 24.64
N CYS A 121 3.23 1.02 25.58
CA CYS A 121 3.59 2.44 25.67
C CYS A 121 4.37 2.89 24.44
N THR A 122 5.42 2.15 24.06
CA THR A 122 6.23 2.47 22.86
C THR A 122 5.40 2.41 21.57
N LEU A 123 4.51 1.43 21.44
CA LEU A 123 3.60 1.31 20.28
C LEU A 123 2.64 2.51 20.21
N ALA A 124 2.09 2.92 21.35
CA ALA A 124 1.22 4.09 21.46
C ALA A 124 1.96 5.39 21.07
N GLU A 125 3.17 5.60 21.60
CA GLU A 125 4.00 6.75 21.26
C GLU A 125 4.37 6.78 19.78
N SER A 126 4.76 5.64 19.21
CA SER A 126 5.08 5.51 17.78
C SER A 126 3.88 5.79 16.89
N ALA A 127 2.69 5.29 17.25
CA ALA A 127 1.46 5.55 16.51
C ALA A 127 1.09 7.04 16.54
N ARG A 128 1.23 7.72 17.68
CA ARG A 128 1.01 9.17 17.77
C ARG A 128 2.04 9.97 16.97
N ALA A 129 3.31 9.59 17.02
CA ALA A 129 4.37 10.24 16.24
C ALA A 129 4.12 10.10 14.74
N LEU A 130 3.72 8.91 14.28
CA LEU A 130 3.37 8.66 12.88
C LEU A 130 2.13 9.47 12.45
N ALA A 131 1.08 9.51 13.28
CA ALA A 131 -0.10 10.33 12.99
C ALA A 131 0.23 11.82 12.91
N ALA A 132 1.10 12.32 13.80
CA ALA A 132 1.57 13.71 13.75
C ALA A 132 2.38 14.00 12.48
N ALA A 133 3.27 13.09 12.07
CA ALA A 133 4.04 13.22 10.84
C ALA A 133 3.12 13.31 9.61
N PHE A 134 2.08 12.47 9.54
CA PHE A 134 1.09 12.55 8.49
C PHE A 134 0.34 13.89 8.49
N GLN A 135 -0.11 14.38 9.65
CA GLN A 135 -0.81 15.66 9.73
C GLN A 135 0.04 16.85 9.24
N THR A 136 1.37 16.73 9.32
CA THR A 136 2.30 17.74 8.81
C THR A 136 2.69 17.54 7.34
N SER A 137 2.26 16.45 6.69
CA SER A 137 2.58 16.18 5.29
C SER A 137 1.80 17.09 4.35
N GLU A 138 2.35 17.33 3.16
CA GLU A 138 1.72 18.15 2.13
C GLU A 138 0.37 17.55 1.69
N GLU A 139 0.30 16.23 1.51
CA GLU A 139 -0.92 15.53 1.09
C GLU A 139 -2.06 15.69 2.09
N TRP A 140 -1.73 15.66 3.38
CA TRP A 140 -2.71 15.81 4.46
C TRP A 140 -3.20 17.24 4.60
N GLN A 141 -2.29 18.21 4.54
CA GLN A 141 -2.62 19.64 4.54
C GLN A 141 -3.45 20.02 3.31
N GLN A 142 -3.14 19.45 2.15
CA GLN A 142 -3.90 19.67 0.92
C GLN A 142 -5.32 19.07 1.01
N LEU A 143 -5.48 17.90 1.64
CA LEU A 143 -6.79 17.32 1.91
C LEU A 143 -7.62 18.22 2.85
N GLU A 144 -7.01 18.75 3.90
CA GLU A 144 -7.67 19.70 4.81
C GLU A 144 -8.07 21.00 4.09
N ALA A 145 -7.16 21.58 3.31
CA ALA A 145 -7.41 22.81 2.56
C ALA A 145 -8.51 22.66 1.52
N THR A 146 -8.49 21.59 0.71
CA THR A 146 -9.52 21.32 -0.30
C THR A 146 -10.86 20.98 0.34
N ARG A 147 -10.86 20.35 1.51
CA ARG A 147 -12.08 20.11 2.28
C ARG A 147 -12.75 21.39 2.75
N ALA A 148 -11.98 22.39 3.15
CA ALA A 148 -12.49 23.70 3.53
C ALA A 148 -13.10 24.48 2.35
N GLN A 149 -12.74 24.13 1.11
CA GLN A 149 -13.25 24.74 -0.12
C GLN A 149 -14.50 24.05 -0.67
N LEU A 150 -14.95 22.93 -0.09
CA LEU A 150 -16.17 22.25 -0.53
C LEU A 150 -17.41 23.07 -0.17
N ASP A 151 -18.02 23.67 -1.19
CA ASP A 151 -19.34 24.28 -1.11
C ASP A 151 -20.47 23.27 -1.39
N GLU A 152 -21.71 23.74 -1.39
CA GLU A 152 -22.88 22.90 -1.61
C GLU A 152 -22.90 22.28 -3.01
N GLU A 153 -22.48 23.02 -4.05
CA GLU A 153 -22.43 22.53 -5.42
C GLU A 153 -21.41 21.41 -5.58
N ALA A 154 -20.21 21.58 -5.02
CA ALA A 154 -19.17 20.55 -5.01
C ALA A 154 -19.64 19.30 -4.25
N LEU A 155 -20.32 19.47 -3.10
CA LEU A 155 -20.88 18.34 -2.36
C LEU A 155 -21.98 17.59 -3.15
N ILE A 156 -22.80 18.32 -3.92
CA ILE A 156 -23.79 17.70 -4.81
C ILE A 156 -23.09 16.92 -5.92
N ALA A 157 -22.06 17.50 -6.56
CA ALA A 157 -21.29 16.83 -7.61
C ALA A 157 -20.65 15.53 -7.10
N LEU A 158 -20.01 15.56 -5.93
CA LEU A 158 -19.44 14.36 -5.29
C LEU A 158 -20.51 13.31 -4.99
N ARG A 159 -21.70 13.74 -4.51
CA ARG A 159 -22.82 12.82 -4.23
C ARG A 159 -23.36 12.17 -5.52
N GLN A 160 -23.49 12.94 -6.59
CA GLN A 160 -23.93 12.43 -7.89
C GLN A 160 -22.92 11.44 -8.47
N ALA A 161 -21.62 11.73 -8.40
CA ALA A 161 -20.57 10.82 -8.82
C ALA A 161 -20.61 9.50 -8.05
N ARG A 162 -20.80 9.55 -6.73
CA ARG A 162 -21.04 8.34 -5.90
C ARG A 162 -22.27 7.56 -6.33
N GLY A 163 -23.35 8.24 -6.73
CA GLY A 163 -24.57 7.61 -7.25
C GLY A 163 -24.29 6.82 -8.53
N ARG A 164 -23.66 7.46 -9.51
CA ARG A 164 -23.27 6.82 -10.79
C ARG A 164 -22.31 5.66 -10.58
N LEU A 165 -21.30 5.82 -9.73
CA LEU A 165 -20.38 4.73 -9.40
C LEU A 165 -21.09 3.54 -8.76
N LYS A 166 -22.04 3.78 -7.85
CA LYS A 166 -22.81 2.70 -7.21
C LYS A 166 -23.58 1.87 -8.24
N GLU A 167 -24.11 2.50 -9.28
CA GLU A 167 -24.81 1.80 -10.37
C GLU A 167 -23.82 1.04 -11.26
N ARG A 168 -22.74 1.70 -11.71
CA ARG A 168 -21.75 1.11 -12.62
C ARG A 168 -20.90 0.01 -11.98
N LEU A 169 -20.74 0.04 -10.66
CA LEU A 169 -19.95 -0.93 -9.88
C LEU A 169 -20.83 -1.85 -9.01
N ALA A 170 -22.13 -1.94 -9.32
CA ALA A 170 -22.99 -2.95 -8.74
C ALA A 170 -22.51 -4.37 -9.14
N PRO A 171 -22.68 -5.40 -8.29
CA PRO A 171 -22.23 -6.77 -8.60
C PRO A 171 -22.67 -7.25 -9.98
N GLU A 172 -23.92 -6.98 -10.37
CA GLU A 172 -24.50 -7.38 -11.64
C GLU A 172 -23.81 -6.70 -12.85
N ALA A 173 -23.40 -5.43 -12.70
CA ALA A 173 -22.70 -4.69 -13.74
C ALA A 173 -21.26 -5.20 -13.92
N ILE A 174 -20.59 -5.54 -12.82
CA ILE A 174 -19.23 -6.10 -12.85
C ILE A 174 -19.26 -7.53 -13.44
N ASP A 175 -20.23 -8.35 -13.03
CA ASP A 175 -20.43 -9.70 -13.57
C ASP A 175 -20.77 -9.69 -15.07
N ALA A 176 -21.56 -8.71 -15.52
CA ALA A 176 -21.86 -8.51 -16.93
C ALA A 176 -20.63 -8.09 -17.75
N HIS A 177 -19.69 -7.35 -17.15
CA HIS A 177 -18.43 -6.96 -17.80
C HIS A 177 -17.43 -8.12 -17.85
N GLU A 178 -17.18 -8.77 -16.72
CA GLU A 178 -16.26 -9.90 -16.61
C GLU A 178 -16.69 -10.83 -15.48
N PRO A 179 -17.22 -12.04 -15.77
CA PRO A 179 -17.82 -12.91 -14.75
C PRO A 179 -16.82 -13.70 -13.90
N LYS A 180 -15.55 -13.83 -14.30
CA LYS A 180 -14.63 -14.81 -13.69
C LYS A 180 -13.25 -14.26 -13.35
N LEU A 181 -12.69 -13.39 -14.18
CA LEU A 181 -11.29 -13.01 -14.07
C LEU A 181 -11.09 -11.85 -13.09
N ALA A 182 -10.57 -12.17 -11.92
CA ALA A 182 -10.32 -11.22 -10.82
C ALA A 182 -9.54 -9.96 -11.26
N LEU A 183 -8.47 -10.12 -12.05
CA LEU A 183 -7.65 -8.99 -12.53
C LEU A 183 -8.41 -8.08 -13.49
N ALA A 184 -9.16 -8.65 -14.44
CA ALA A 184 -9.96 -7.86 -15.37
C ALA A 184 -11.10 -7.12 -14.65
N ARG A 185 -11.72 -7.74 -13.63
CA ARG A 185 -12.69 -7.07 -12.76
C ARG A 185 -12.06 -5.94 -11.93
N HIS A 186 -10.83 -6.12 -11.45
CA HIS A 186 -10.08 -5.05 -10.78
C HIS A 186 -9.83 -3.88 -11.75
N ASN A 187 -9.32 -4.16 -12.94
CA ASN A 187 -9.05 -3.14 -13.97
C ASN A 187 -10.32 -2.38 -14.34
N TYR A 188 -11.45 -3.08 -14.52
CA TYR A 188 -12.75 -2.45 -14.75
C TYR A 188 -13.12 -1.44 -13.66
N ARG A 189 -12.98 -1.82 -12.39
CA ARG A 189 -13.26 -0.92 -11.25
C ARG A 189 -12.38 0.33 -11.29
N CYS A 190 -11.10 0.18 -11.59
CA CYS A 190 -10.16 1.27 -11.71
C CYS A 190 -10.51 2.21 -12.88
N THR A 191 -10.83 1.65 -14.05
CA THR A 191 -11.25 2.43 -15.23
C THR A 191 -12.52 3.21 -14.96
N VAL A 192 -13.57 2.56 -14.45
CA VAL A 192 -14.86 3.20 -14.13
C VAL A 192 -14.68 4.33 -13.11
N LEU A 193 -13.83 4.12 -12.09
CA LEU A 193 -13.52 5.15 -11.11
C LEU A 193 -12.78 6.33 -11.75
N ALA A 194 -11.75 6.07 -12.55
CA ALA A 194 -10.97 7.11 -13.22
C ALA A 194 -11.85 7.97 -14.13
N GLU A 195 -12.65 7.34 -14.99
CA GLU A 195 -13.59 8.03 -15.87
C GLU A 195 -14.57 8.92 -15.10
N GLU A 196 -15.08 8.44 -13.96
CA GLU A 196 -15.99 9.25 -13.14
C GLU A 196 -15.28 10.45 -12.51
N LEU A 197 -14.07 10.26 -11.99
CA LEU A 197 -13.28 11.34 -11.41
C LEU A 197 -12.93 12.41 -12.44
N GLU A 198 -12.69 12.03 -13.70
CA GLU A 198 -12.47 12.96 -14.82
C GLU A 198 -13.69 13.84 -15.13
N THR A 199 -14.90 13.44 -14.73
CA THR A 199 -16.11 14.27 -14.88
C THR A 199 -16.24 15.36 -13.81
N LEU A 200 -15.51 15.24 -12.70
CA LEU A 200 -15.53 16.24 -11.65
C LEU A 200 -14.74 17.48 -12.08
N THR A 201 -15.18 18.64 -11.63
CA THR A 201 -14.49 19.90 -11.88
C THR A 201 -14.40 20.73 -10.60
N GLY A 202 -13.50 21.71 -10.59
CA GLY A 202 -13.40 22.70 -9.53
C GLY A 202 -13.12 22.07 -8.14
N PRO A 203 -13.76 22.58 -7.06
CA PRO A 203 -13.49 22.10 -5.70
C PRO A 203 -13.75 20.60 -5.48
N ALA A 204 -14.72 20.01 -6.20
CA ALA A 204 -15.02 18.58 -6.09
C ALA A 204 -13.85 17.73 -6.61
N GLN A 205 -13.29 18.09 -7.76
CA GLN A 205 -12.12 17.42 -8.34
C GLN A 205 -10.91 17.55 -7.42
N HIS A 206 -10.59 18.77 -6.98
CA HIS A 206 -9.45 19.02 -6.11
C HIS A 206 -9.52 18.23 -4.80
N PHE A 207 -10.71 18.12 -4.20
CA PHE A 207 -10.92 17.30 -3.01
C PHE A 207 -10.71 15.81 -3.31
N ALA A 208 -11.25 15.29 -4.42
CA ALA A 208 -11.08 13.90 -4.79
C ALA A 208 -9.59 13.55 -5.02
N ASP A 209 -8.83 14.41 -5.68
CA ASP A 209 -7.40 14.22 -5.93
C ASP A 209 -6.58 14.31 -4.64
N ALA A 210 -6.91 15.25 -3.76
CA ALA A 210 -6.27 15.37 -2.45
C ALA A 210 -6.55 14.14 -1.57
N PHE A 211 -7.79 13.62 -1.59
CA PHE A 211 -8.13 12.38 -0.91
C PHE A 211 -7.31 11.21 -1.44
N HIS A 212 -7.18 11.07 -2.76
CA HIS A 212 -6.37 10.02 -3.37
C HIS A 212 -4.91 10.08 -2.89
N ARG A 213 -4.28 11.26 -2.90
CA ARG A 213 -2.90 11.43 -2.43
C ARG A 213 -2.74 11.09 -0.95
N ALA A 214 -3.66 11.53 -0.09
CA ALA A 214 -3.61 11.23 1.33
C ALA A 214 -3.81 9.72 1.63
N ASP A 215 -4.71 9.04 0.92
CA ASP A 215 -4.90 7.59 1.05
C ASP A 215 -3.68 6.81 0.52
N MET A 216 -3.09 7.26 -0.61
CA MET A 216 -1.84 6.69 -1.13
C MET A 216 -0.68 6.85 -0.14
N LEU A 217 -0.56 7.99 0.53
CA LEU A 217 0.45 8.20 1.56
C LEU A 217 0.31 7.21 2.72
N ILE A 218 -0.91 6.96 3.21
CA ILE A 218 -1.18 5.91 4.20
C ILE A 218 -0.82 4.53 3.64
N GLU A 219 -1.22 4.26 2.40
CA GLU A 219 -0.95 2.98 1.74
C GLU A 219 0.55 2.70 1.63
N THR A 220 1.33 3.67 1.18
CA THR A 220 2.80 3.55 1.08
C THR A 220 3.44 3.38 2.45
N ALA A 221 3.11 4.23 3.42
CA ALA A 221 3.73 4.14 4.73
C ALA A 221 3.34 2.87 5.50
N ALA A 222 2.05 2.52 5.50
CA ALA A 222 1.57 1.40 6.28
C ALA A 222 1.78 0.06 5.58
N SER A 223 1.53 -0.07 4.27
CA SER A 223 1.70 -1.34 3.58
C SER A 223 3.07 -1.49 2.96
N ASP A 224 3.51 -0.50 2.19
CA ASP A 224 4.72 -0.67 1.38
C ASP A 224 5.99 -0.48 2.23
N VAL A 225 5.97 0.33 3.29
CA VAL A 225 7.13 0.45 4.20
C VAL A 225 6.97 -0.50 5.39
N PHE A 226 5.93 -0.32 6.21
CA PHE A 226 5.79 -1.14 7.42
C PHE A 226 5.52 -2.62 7.12
N GLY A 227 4.67 -2.93 6.13
CA GLY A 227 4.42 -4.32 5.73
C GLY A 227 5.70 -5.02 5.29
N GLN A 228 6.57 -4.32 4.56
CA GLN A 228 7.87 -4.85 4.12
C GLN A 228 8.83 -5.06 5.28
N LEU A 229 8.93 -4.11 6.21
CA LEU A 229 9.73 -4.29 7.42
C LEU A 229 9.26 -5.48 8.26
N ALA A 230 7.96 -5.74 8.29
CA ALA A 230 7.38 -6.87 9.02
C ALA A 230 7.59 -8.22 8.30
N ILE A 231 7.58 -8.25 6.97
CA ILE A 231 7.71 -9.48 6.17
C ILE A 231 9.18 -9.84 5.92
N TYR A 232 10.00 -8.88 5.48
CA TYR A 232 11.36 -9.10 4.99
C TYR A 232 12.45 -8.53 5.90
N GLY A 233 12.11 -7.61 6.81
CA GLY A 233 13.07 -7.01 7.73
C GLY A 233 13.75 -5.75 7.16
N LEU A 234 15.04 -5.55 7.48
CA LEU A 234 15.79 -4.34 7.12
C LEU A 234 16.03 -4.25 5.60
N PRO A 235 16.25 -3.03 5.05
CA PRO A 235 16.56 -2.87 3.63
C PRO A 235 17.74 -3.74 3.18
N ILE A 236 17.60 -4.35 2.00
CA ILE A 236 18.67 -5.16 1.39
C ILE A 236 19.75 -4.21 0.87
N GLN A 237 20.97 -4.36 1.36
CA GLN A 237 22.11 -3.59 0.87
C GLN A 237 22.56 -4.12 -0.49
N LEU A 238 22.43 -3.29 -1.53
CA LEU A 238 22.93 -3.57 -2.86
C LEU A 238 24.32 -2.94 -3.00
N GLY A 239 25.36 -3.78 -2.95
CA GLY A 239 26.75 -3.32 -2.97
C GLY A 239 27.19 -2.72 -4.31
N LYS A 240 27.02 -3.44 -5.41
CA LYS A 240 27.40 -2.93 -6.74
C LYS A 240 26.20 -2.98 -7.67
N VAL A 241 25.77 -1.80 -8.10
CA VAL A 241 24.80 -1.63 -9.17
C VAL A 241 25.46 -0.84 -10.31
N THR A 242 24.96 -1.02 -11.52
CA THR A 242 25.42 -0.32 -12.72
C THR A 242 24.23 0.31 -13.43
N ASN A 243 24.51 1.20 -14.40
CA ASN A 243 23.49 1.86 -15.23
C ASN A 243 22.39 2.55 -14.42
N ILE A 244 22.79 3.33 -13.39
CA ILE A 244 21.84 4.11 -12.59
C ILE A 244 21.32 5.28 -13.43
N ASP A 245 20.07 5.19 -13.84
CA ASP A 245 19.34 6.27 -14.48
C ASP A 245 18.30 6.84 -13.51
N LEU A 246 18.29 8.16 -13.34
CA LEU A 246 17.37 8.84 -12.43
C LEU A 246 16.33 9.61 -13.23
N GLU A 247 15.08 9.21 -13.13
CA GLU A 247 13.98 9.93 -13.75
C GLU A 247 13.66 11.20 -12.95
N PRO A 248 13.41 12.33 -13.62
CA PRO A 248 12.96 13.55 -12.97
C PRO A 248 11.51 13.37 -12.45
N GLY A 249 11.24 13.85 -11.24
CA GLY A 249 9.89 13.81 -10.64
C GLY A 249 9.92 13.76 -9.11
N THR A 250 8.74 13.87 -8.50
CA THR A 250 8.52 13.71 -7.06
C THR A 250 7.35 12.75 -6.85
N PRO A 251 7.57 11.52 -6.32
CA PRO A 251 8.85 10.98 -5.86
C PRO A 251 9.79 10.65 -7.04
N ARG A 252 11.10 10.82 -6.82
CA ARG A 252 12.14 10.54 -7.81
C ARG A 252 12.27 9.03 -8.01
N ARG A 253 12.42 8.58 -9.26
CA ARG A 253 12.60 7.16 -9.59
C ARG A 253 14.03 6.88 -10.03
N ALA A 254 14.52 5.71 -9.67
CA ALA A 254 15.81 5.18 -10.07
C ALA A 254 15.61 3.88 -10.85
N HIS A 255 16.34 3.74 -11.94
CA HIS A 255 16.50 2.48 -12.64
C HIS A 255 17.95 2.05 -12.55
N PHE A 256 18.20 0.79 -12.27
CA PHE A 256 19.55 0.29 -12.10
C PHE A 256 19.63 -1.20 -12.40
N THR A 257 20.85 -1.69 -12.59
CA THR A 257 21.13 -3.09 -12.83
C THR A 257 22.03 -3.64 -11.72
N PRO A 258 21.57 -4.60 -10.89
CA PRO A 258 22.44 -5.25 -9.92
C PRO A 258 23.53 -6.08 -10.63
N GLU A 259 24.74 -6.14 -10.07
CA GLU A 259 25.86 -6.90 -10.66
C GLU A 259 25.64 -8.42 -10.62
N ASN A 260 24.86 -8.90 -9.65
CA ASN A 260 24.49 -10.30 -9.51
C ASN A 260 22.99 -10.49 -9.79
N ASP A 261 22.62 -11.67 -10.28
CA ASP A 261 21.23 -12.14 -10.34
C ASP A 261 20.73 -12.40 -8.91
N LEU A 262 20.41 -11.31 -8.21
CA LEU A 262 19.70 -11.34 -6.94
C LEU A 262 18.22 -11.55 -7.24
N TRP A 263 17.62 -12.54 -6.57
CA TRP A 263 16.18 -12.72 -6.59
C TRP A 263 15.55 -11.68 -5.68
N LEU A 264 15.33 -10.48 -6.21
CA LEU A 264 14.63 -9.40 -5.54
C LEU A 264 13.16 -9.46 -5.91
N GLU A 265 12.29 -9.07 -4.99
CA GLU A 265 10.86 -8.98 -5.22
C GLU A 265 10.41 -7.52 -5.30
N THR A 266 9.41 -7.24 -6.15
CA THR A 266 8.77 -5.93 -6.12
C THR A 266 8.15 -5.71 -4.75
N GLY A 267 8.42 -4.56 -4.16
CA GLY A 267 8.06 -4.22 -2.79
C GLY A 267 9.24 -4.17 -1.85
N GLU A 268 10.34 -4.87 -2.12
CA GLU A 268 11.46 -4.86 -1.17
C GLU A 268 12.10 -3.47 -1.06
N LEU A 269 12.53 -3.15 0.17
CA LEU A 269 13.34 -1.98 0.43
C LEU A 269 14.79 -2.31 0.12
N VAL A 270 15.44 -1.49 -0.70
CA VAL A 270 16.85 -1.64 -1.06
C VAL A 270 17.62 -0.37 -0.76
N GLN A 271 18.86 -0.54 -0.32
CA GLN A 271 19.81 0.55 -0.15
C GLN A 271 20.94 0.36 -1.16
N ILE A 272 21.08 1.32 -2.07
CA ILE A 272 22.08 1.30 -3.12
C ILE A 272 23.36 1.93 -2.58
N ASP A 273 24.48 1.23 -2.64
CA ASP A 273 25.79 1.78 -2.27
C ASP A 273 26.36 2.66 -3.40
N ASP A 274 25.63 3.74 -3.76
CA ASP A 274 26.04 4.71 -4.77
C ASP A 274 25.66 6.14 -4.35
N PRO A 275 26.57 7.13 -4.43
CA PRO A 275 26.31 8.50 -4.00
C PRO A 275 25.21 9.23 -4.79
N LEU A 276 24.77 8.70 -5.94
CA LEU A 276 23.65 9.24 -6.69
C LEU A 276 22.29 8.98 -6.01
N VAL A 277 22.22 7.97 -5.12
CA VAL A 277 21.01 7.55 -4.41
C VAL A 277 21.32 7.35 -2.93
N ASP A 278 21.24 8.44 -2.17
CA ASP A 278 21.58 8.48 -0.74
C ASP A 278 20.47 7.91 0.18
N ASP A 279 19.23 7.91 -0.29
CA ASP A 279 18.04 7.47 0.45
C ASP A 279 17.66 6.02 0.08
N THR A 280 16.85 5.36 0.92
CA THR A 280 16.31 4.03 0.64
C THR A 280 15.36 4.06 -0.55
N CYS A 281 15.38 2.99 -1.32
CA CYS A 281 14.53 2.79 -2.48
C CYS A 281 13.49 1.70 -2.20
N LEU A 282 12.27 1.90 -2.65
CA LEU A 282 11.23 0.88 -2.74
C LEU A 282 11.26 0.29 -4.15
N LEU A 283 11.53 -1.02 -4.30
CA LEU A 283 11.46 -1.67 -5.61
C LEU A 283 10.00 -1.69 -6.11
N THR A 284 9.74 -1.11 -7.28
CA THR A 284 8.40 -1.03 -7.87
C THR A 284 8.25 -1.82 -9.16
N GLY A 285 9.35 -2.31 -9.73
CA GLY A 285 9.32 -3.13 -10.94
C GLY A 285 10.67 -3.75 -11.26
N MET A 286 10.65 -4.80 -12.06
CA MET A 286 11.84 -5.45 -12.60
C MET A 286 11.57 -5.97 -14.01
N THR A 287 12.54 -5.83 -14.88
CA THR A 287 12.56 -6.52 -16.17
C THR A 287 13.52 -7.68 -16.04
N ILE A 288 12.98 -8.90 -16.09
CA ILE A 288 13.78 -10.13 -16.06
C ILE A 288 13.95 -10.63 -17.49
N ASN A 289 15.19 -10.77 -17.89
CA ASN A 289 15.59 -11.24 -19.20
C ASN A 289 15.94 -12.73 -19.11
N PHE A 290 15.13 -13.59 -19.73
CA PHE A 290 15.37 -15.03 -19.75
C PHE A 290 16.14 -15.43 -21.03
N GLY A 291 17.43 -15.77 -20.91
CA GLY A 291 18.20 -16.42 -21.98
C GLY A 291 19.72 -16.32 -21.87
N PHE A 292 20.44 -17.23 -22.54
CA PHE A 292 21.91 -17.21 -22.61
C PHE A 292 22.41 -15.98 -23.39
N GLY A 293 23.22 -15.13 -22.75
CA GLY A 293 23.85 -13.95 -23.35
C GLY A 293 23.02 -12.65 -23.34
N GLN A 294 22.05 -12.52 -22.42
CA GLN A 294 21.13 -11.37 -22.38
C GLN A 294 21.63 -10.19 -21.55
N GLU A 295 21.06 -9.02 -21.86
CA GLU A 295 21.20 -7.79 -21.07
C GLU A 295 20.78 -8.06 -19.62
N PRO A 296 21.52 -7.53 -18.65
CA PRO A 296 21.29 -7.84 -17.26
C PRO A 296 19.94 -7.28 -16.78
N SER A 297 19.32 -7.97 -15.81
CA SER A 297 18.00 -7.62 -15.28
C SER A 297 18.00 -6.17 -14.80
N ARG A 298 16.95 -5.42 -15.18
CA ARG A 298 16.84 -3.99 -14.85
C ARG A 298 15.78 -3.79 -13.78
N MET A 299 16.14 -3.16 -12.69
CA MET A 299 15.26 -2.83 -11.58
C MET A 299 14.74 -1.40 -11.73
N THR A 300 13.51 -1.18 -11.27
CA THR A 300 12.90 0.14 -11.14
C THR A 300 12.50 0.34 -9.70
N ALA A 301 12.88 1.47 -9.12
CA ALA A 301 12.62 1.78 -7.73
C ALA A 301 12.21 3.23 -7.51
N GLN A 302 11.38 3.47 -6.50
CA GLN A 302 11.02 4.79 -6.03
C GLN A 302 11.93 5.17 -4.86
N ILE A 303 12.62 6.32 -4.95
CA ILE A 303 13.42 6.84 -3.84
C ILE A 303 12.47 7.38 -2.77
N LEU A 304 12.69 6.98 -1.51
CA LEU A 304 11.94 7.41 -0.35
C LEU A 304 12.71 8.53 0.38
N PRO A 305 12.37 9.82 0.17
CA PRO A 305 13.20 10.93 0.62
C PRO A 305 13.34 10.99 2.15
N GLY A 306 14.53 11.34 2.64
CA GLY A 306 14.79 11.54 4.07
C GLY A 306 14.90 10.25 4.89
N THR A 307 15.09 9.10 4.23
CA THR A 307 15.22 7.79 4.88
C THR A 307 16.68 7.41 5.17
N ARG A 308 17.67 8.12 4.61
CA ARG A 308 19.11 7.85 4.80
C ARG A 308 19.52 7.62 6.26
N SER A 309 18.98 8.40 7.20
CA SER A 309 19.37 8.33 8.61
C SER A 309 18.72 7.20 9.40
N LEU A 310 17.71 6.53 8.84
CA LEU A 310 16.88 5.56 9.57
C LEU A 310 17.58 4.20 9.74
N TRP A 311 18.52 3.86 8.84
CA TRP A 311 19.06 2.50 8.70
C TRP A 311 20.53 2.36 9.11
N LYS A 312 21.08 3.34 9.82
CA LYS A 312 22.47 3.25 10.28
C LYS A 312 22.67 1.94 11.06
N PRO A 313 23.71 1.14 10.74
CA PRO A 313 24.00 -0.05 11.50
C PRO A 313 24.22 0.36 12.96
N SER A 314 23.54 -0.33 13.88
CA SER A 314 23.91 -0.25 15.30
C SER A 314 25.42 -0.45 15.39
N PRO A 315 26.16 0.39 16.14
CA PRO A 315 27.57 0.13 16.36
C PRO A 315 27.68 -1.26 16.96
N SER A 316 28.43 -2.13 16.29
CA SER A 316 28.72 -3.48 16.74
C SER A 316 29.34 -3.37 18.13
N GLY A 317 28.58 -3.79 19.15
CA GLY A 317 29.10 -4.00 20.50
C GLY A 317 29.76 -5.36 20.63
#